data_AF-A0A1H8GIM1-F1
#
_entry.id   AF-A0A1H8GIM1-F1
#
_cell.length_a   1.000
_cell.length_b   1.000
_cell.length_c   1.000
_cell.angle_alpha   90.00
_cell.angle_beta   90.00
_cell.angle_gamma   90.00
#
_symmetry.space_group_name_H-M   'P 1'
#
loop_
_entity.id
_entity.type
_entity.pdbx_description
1 polymer ?
#
loop_
_entity_poly.entity_id
_entity_poly.type
_entity_poly.pdbx_seq_one_letter_code
_entity_poly.pdbx_strand_id
1 'polypeptide(L)'
;MPRYRMTLSGPVQFTEAEEAAADAEELEFFRQNKRAELKSAYESTLSADIDYNSKTYSATKERRELLSEILSVGSVPEGMYLIDVNGDQNPMTYADIQAIGQALLSR
;
A
#
# COMPACT_ATOMS: atom_id res chain seq x y z
N MET A 1 16.18 32.61 -14.15
CA MET A 1 17.11 32.87 -15.28
C MET A 1 16.48 32.23 -16.51
N PRO A 2 16.39 32.93 -17.66
CA PRO A 2 15.76 32.38 -18.85
C PRO A 2 16.51 31.13 -19.33
N ARG A 3 15.77 30.08 -19.70
CA ARG A 3 16.31 28.84 -20.26
C ARG A 3 16.57 29.05 -21.76
N TYR A 4 17.55 28.35 -22.31
CA TYR A 4 17.90 28.42 -23.74
C TYR A 4 17.98 27.01 -24.33
N ARG A 5 17.51 26.83 -25.57
CA ARG A 5 17.77 25.63 -26.37
C ARG A 5 18.78 25.91 -27.46
N MET A 6 19.64 24.94 -27.76
CA MET A 6 20.53 25.02 -28.92
C MET A 6 19.81 24.60 -30.19
N THR A 7 19.89 25.45 -31.21
CA THR A 7 19.45 25.14 -32.57
C THR A 7 20.64 25.24 -33.53
N LEU A 8 20.48 24.76 -34.77
CA LEU A 8 21.48 24.91 -35.85
C LEU A 8 21.86 26.38 -36.12
N SER A 9 21.04 27.34 -35.66
CA SER A 9 21.25 28.79 -35.82
C SER A 9 21.73 29.49 -34.54
N GLY A 10 22.06 28.75 -33.47
CA GLY A 10 22.53 29.29 -32.20
C GLY A 10 21.54 29.12 -31.03
N PRO A 11 21.85 29.69 -29.86
CA PRO A 11 21.00 29.60 -28.67
C PRO A 11 19.73 30.45 -28.84
N VAL A 12 18.57 29.81 -28.71
CA VAL A 12 17.25 30.45 -28.75
C VAL A 12 16.67 30.43 -27.34
N GLN A 13 16.22 31.59 -26.84
CA GLN A 13 15.49 31.68 -25.58
C GLN A 13 14.20 30.87 -25.67
N PHE A 14 13.89 30.10 -24.64
CA PHE A 14 12.56 29.53 -24.54
C PHE A 14 11.54 30.67 -24.42
N THR A 15 10.42 30.51 -25.12
CA THR A 15 9.29 31.41 -24.92
C THR A 15 8.69 31.20 -23.53
N GLU A 16 8.00 32.22 -23.00
CA GLU A 16 7.33 32.13 -21.69
C GLU A 16 6.35 30.96 -21.61
N ALA A 17 5.71 30.61 -22.75
CA ALA A 17 4.84 29.44 -22.87
C ALA A 17 5.61 28.10 -22.84
N GLU A 18 6.81 28.03 -23.41
CA GLU A 18 7.65 26.83 -23.37
C GLU A 18 8.31 26.64 -21.99
N GLU A 19 8.69 27.73 -21.30
CA GLU A 19 9.17 27.66 -19.92
C GLU A 19 8.07 27.17 -18.97
N ALA A 20 6.85 27.72 -19.08
CA ALA A 20 5.70 27.29 -18.29
C ALA A 20 5.32 25.82 -18.54
N ALA A 21 5.46 25.34 -19.78
CA ALA A 21 5.22 23.93 -20.12
C ALA A 21 6.28 23.00 -19.48
N ALA A 22 7.56 23.36 -19.53
CA ALA A 22 8.63 22.59 -18.90
C ALA A 22 8.48 22.53 -17.37
N ASP A 23 8.12 23.64 -16.74
CA ASP A 23 7.88 23.68 -15.29
C ASP A 23 6.62 22.88 -14.90
N ALA A 24 5.58 22.87 -15.75
CA ALA A 24 4.39 22.04 -15.55
C ALA A 24 4.69 20.53 -15.68
N GLU A 25 5.52 20.14 -16.64
CA GLU A 25 5.97 18.75 -16.79
C GLU A 25 6.82 18.29 -15.59
N GLU A 26 7.75 19.13 -15.13
CA GLU A 26 8.56 18.86 -13.94
C GLU A 26 7.69 18.71 -12.69
N LEU A 27 6.70 19.59 -12.52
CA LEU A 27 5.74 19.51 -11.42
C LEU A 27 4.88 18.23 -11.48
N GLU A 28 4.41 17.83 -12.68
CA GLU A 28 3.68 16.58 -12.86
C GLU A 28 4.55 15.35 -12.55
N PHE A 29 5.82 15.35 -12.94
CA PHE A 29 6.77 14.31 -12.56
C PHE A 29 6.91 14.18 -11.04
N PHE A 30 7.09 15.30 -10.32
CA PHE A 30 7.13 15.28 -8.85
C PHE A 30 5.82 14.80 -8.22
N ARG A 31 4.67 15.20 -8.78
CA ARG A 31 3.36 14.74 -8.31
C ARG A 31 3.18 13.23 -8.49
N GLN A 32 3.58 12.68 -9.64
CA GLN A 32 3.49 11.25 -9.90
C GLN A 32 4.39 10.45 -8.95
N ASN A 33 5.63 10.90 -8.77
CA ASN A 33 6.54 10.27 -7.80
C ASN A 33 5.98 10.33 -6.38
N LYS A 34 5.44 11.48 -5.96
CA LYS A 34 4.87 11.59 -4.62
C LYS A 34 3.63 10.72 -4.44
N ARG A 35 2.78 10.59 -5.46
CA ARG A 35 1.65 9.66 -5.45
C ARG A 35 2.11 8.21 -5.35
N ALA A 36 3.15 7.82 -6.09
CA ALA A 36 3.70 6.48 -6.03
C ALA A 36 4.28 6.17 -4.64
N GLU A 37 5.02 7.11 -4.05
CA GLU A 37 5.55 7.02 -2.69
C GLU A 37 4.43 6.86 -1.66
N LEU A 38 3.39 7.71 -1.72
CA LEU A 38 2.24 7.62 -0.82
C LEU A 38 1.47 6.32 -0.99
N LYS A 39 1.30 5.85 -2.23
CA LYS A 39 0.66 4.57 -2.52
C LYS A 39 1.45 3.41 -1.95
N SER A 40 2.78 3.40 -2.14
CA SER A 40 3.66 2.37 -1.59
C SER A 40 3.66 2.37 -0.06
N ALA A 41 3.69 3.56 0.56
CA ALA A 41 3.60 3.68 2.01
C ALA A 41 2.25 3.14 2.54
N TYR A 42 1.15 3.49 1.86
CA TYR A 42 -0.18 3.00 2.20
C TYR A 42 -0.30 1.47 2.07
N GLU A 43 0.20 0.92 0.96
CA GLU A 43 0.25 -0.53 0.74
C GLU A 43 1.10 -1.24 1.79
N SER A 44 2.25 -0.67 2.16
CA SER A 44 3.13 -1.18 3.21
C SER A 44 2.44 -1.20 4.58
N THR A 45 1.68 -0.17 4.92
CA THR A 45 0.90 -0.12 6.16
C THR A 45 -0.21 -1.16 6.17
N LEU A 46 -0.86 -1.36 5.03
CA LEU A 46 -1.91 -2.37 4.85
C LEU A 46 -1.38 -3.81 4.90
N SER A 47 -0.12 -4.04 4.51
CA SER A 47 0.52 -5.35 4.55
C SER A 47 1.31 -5.62 5.83
N ALA A 48 1.40 -4.66 6.75
CA ALA A 48 2.14 -4.84 8.00
C ALA A 48 1.53 -5.99 8.82
N ASP A 49 2.36 -6.81 9.45
CA ASP A 49 1.87 -7.96 10.22
C ASP A 49 1.01 -7.51 11.43
N ILE A 50 0.19 -8.42 11.94
CA ILE A 50 -0.75 -8.19 13.04
C ILE A 50 -0.29 -8.98 14.25
N ASP A 51 -0.06 -8.30 15.36
CA ASP A 51 0.18 -8.96 16.63
C ASP A 51 -1.16 -9.24 17.33
N TYR A 52 -1.45 -10.51 17.57
CA TYR A 52 -2.63 -10.97 18.29
C TYR A 52 -2.29 -12.17 19.17
N ASN A 53 -2.67 -12.11 20.44
CA ASN A 53 -2.46 -13.19 21.42
C ASN A 53 -0.99 -13.69 21.48
N SER A 54 -0.05 -12.74 21.54
CA SER A 54 1.41 -12.97 21.53
C SER A 54 1.95 -13.69 20.28
N LYS A 55 1.20 -13.65 19.18
CA LYS A 55 1.57 -14.25 17.89
C LYS A 55 1.44 -13.21 16.80
N THR A 56 2.31 -13.29 15.80
CA THR A 56 2.34 -12.35 14.69
C THR A 56 1.78 -13.04 13.44
N TYR A 57 0.74 -12.47 12.86
CA TYR A 57 0.08 -13.01 11.67
C TYR A 57 0.32 -12.07 10.49
N SER A 58 0.68 -12.64 9.34
CA SER A 58 0.86 -11.81 8.16
C SER A 58 -0.46 -11.23 7.67
N ALA A 59 -0.44 -9.96 7.26
CA ALA A 59 -1.58 -9.23 6.71
C ALA A 59 -1.58 -9.19 5.17
N THR A 60 -1.02 -10.22 4.52
CA THR A 60 -1.01 -10.30 3.04
C THR A 60 -2.42 -10.18 2.47
N LYS A 61 -2.52 -9.79 1.19
CA LYS A 61 -3.80 -9.66 0.51
C LYS A 61 -4.59 -10.96 0.56
N GLU A 62 -3.96 -12.12 0.32
CA GLU A 62 -4.66 -13.41 0.34
C GLU A 62 -5.20 -13.73 1.75
N ARG A 63 -4.42 -13.44 2.80
CA ARG A 63 -4.88 -13.67 4.19
C ARG A 63 -6.04 -12.76 4.57
N ARG A 64 -6.04 -11.50 4.12
CA ARG A 64 -7.16 -10.58 4.35
C ARG A 64 -8.42 -11.01 3.61
N GLU A 65 -8.28 -11.49 2.38
CA GLU A 65 -9.40 -12.05 1.61
C GLU A 65 -9.98 -13.29 2.31
N LEU A 66 -9.13 -14.23 2.71
CA LEU A 66 -9.54 -15.41 3.47
C LEU A 66 -10.26 -15.04 4.79
N LEU A 67 -9.70 -14.10 5.56
CA LEU A 67 -10.33 -13.59 6.79
C LEU A 67 -11.70 -12.98 6.50
N SER A 68 -11.84 -12.23 5.40
CA SER A 68 -13.11 -11.61 5.02
C SER A 68 -14.19 -12.65 4.65
N GLU A 69 -13.80 -13.73 3.96
CA GLU A 69 -14.70 -14.84 3.63
C GLU A 69 -15.18 -15.54 4.90
N ILE A 70 -14.28 -15.87 5.83
CA ILE A 70 -14.63 -16.52 7.10
C ILE A 70 -15.54 -15.62 7.94
N LEU A 71 -15.25 -14.32 7.99
CA LEU A 71 -16.08 -13.35 8.71
C LEU A 71 -17.48 -13.24 8.11
N SER A 72 -17.60 -13.30 6.78
CA SER A 72 -18.89 -13.25 6.07
C SER A 72 -19.78 -14.45 6.37
N VAL A 73 -19.19 -15.64 6.56
CA VAL A 73 -19.92 -16.86 6.91
C VAL A 73 -20.38 -16.85 8.36
N GLY A 74 -19.75 -16.05 9.22
CA GLY A 74 -20.15 -15.90 10.62
C GLY A 74 -19.77 -17.08 11.52
N SER A 75 -18.96 -18.02 11.02
CA SER A 75 -18.50 -19.18 11.78
C SER A 75 -17.13 -19.63 11.32
N VAL A 76 -16.38 -20.24 12.24
CA VAL A 76 -15.09 -20.87 11.97
C VAL A 76 -15.31 -22.38 11.94
N PRO A 77 -14.92 -23.10 10.86
CA PRO A 77 -14.98 -24.55 10.82
C PRO A 77 -14.20 -25.21 11.96
N GLU A 78 -14.65 -26.36 12.43
CA GLU A 78 -13.90 -27.14 13.42
C GLU A 78 -12.52 -27.54 12.88
N GLY A 79 -11.50 -27.42 13.73
CA GLY A 79 -10.11 -27.72 13.36
C GLY A 79 -9.43 -26.64 12.52
N MET A 80 -10.08 -25.48 12.32
CA MET A 80 -9.44 -24.36 11.65
C MET A 80 -8.28 -23.79 12.48
N TYR A 81 -7.17 -23.51 11.80
CA TYR A 81 -6.01 -22.84 12.37
C TYR A 81 -5.55 -21.70 11.45
N LEU A 82 -4.87 -20.73 12.05
CA LEU A 82 -4.07 -19.76 11.32
C LEU A 82 -2.59 -20.05 11.53
N ILE A 83 -1.82 -19.92 10.46
CA ILE A 83 -0.37 -20.06 10.51
C ILE A 83 0.21 -18.69 10.86
N ASP A 84 1.05 -18.60 11.89
CA ASP A 84 1.75 -17.35 12.20
C ASP A 84 2.91 -17.10 11.21
N VAL A 85 3.69 -16.03 11.43
CA VAL A 85 4.88 -15.74 10.61
C VAL A 85 6.04 -16.72 10.87
N ASN A 86 6.02 -17.47 11.98
CA ASN A 86 7.02 -18.48 12.32
C ASN A 86 6.71 -19.84 11.70
N GLY A 87 5.49 -20.02 11.16
CA GLY A 87 5.02 -21.27 10.56
C GLY A 87 4.20 -22.15 11.52
N ASP A 88 3.90 -21.68 12.73
CA ASP A 88 3.17 -22.45 13.72
C ASP A 88 1.66 -22.40 13.47
N GLN A 89 1.01 -23.56 13.58
CA GLN A 89 -0.45 -23.68 13.44
C GLN A 89 -1.14 -23.34 14.75
N ASN A 90 -1.98 -22.31 14.71
CA ASN A 90 -2.67 -21.79 15.88
C ASN A 90 -4.17 -21.97 15.71
N PRO A 91 -4.83 -22.82 16.53
CA PRO A 91 -6.28 -23.02 16.43
C PRO A 91 -7.00 -21.70 16.70
N MET A 92 -8.01 -21.39 15.89
CA MET A 92 -8.74 -20.13 15.96
C MET A 92 -10.20 -20.36 16.31
N THR A 93 -10.73 -19.52 17.18
CA THR A 93 -12.18 -19.37 17.36
C THR A 93 -12.72 -18.28 16.45
N TYR A 94 -14.03 -18.24 16.25
CA TYR A 94 -14.66 -17.13 15.51
C TYR A 94 -14.40 -15.77 16.17
N ALA A 95 -14.32 -15.71 17.50
CA ALA A 95 -13.98 -14.49 18.22
C ALA A 95 -12.54 -14.02 17.93
N ASP A 96 -11.59 -14.96 17.80
CA ASP A 96 -10.21 -14.64 17.43
C ASP A 96 -10.13 -14.04 16.02
N ILE A 97 -10.84 -14.65 15.07
CA ILE A 97 -10.90 -14.15 13.68
C ILE A 97 -11.56 -12.76 13.63
N GLN A 98 -12.60 -12.52 14.43
CA GLN A 98 -13.19 -11.18 14.57
C GLN A 98 -12.20 -10.17 15.16
N ALA A 99 -11.46 -10.53 16.20
CA ALA A 99 -10.48 -9.66 16.82
C ALA A 99 -9.34 -9.30 15.83
N ILE A 100 -8.83 -10.28 15.09
CA ILE A 100 -7.81 -10.07 14.05
C ILE A 100 -8.38 -9.21 12.92
N GLY A 101 -9.62 -9.45 12.49
CA GLY A 101 -10.30 -8.64 11.48
C GLY A 101 -10.52 -7.19 11.91
N GLN A 102 -10.84 -6.94 13.18
CA GLN A 102 -10.94 -5.58 13.73
C GLN A 102 -9.56 -4.92 13.85
N ALA A 103 -8.51 -5.65 14.23
CA ALA A 103 -7.14 -5.16 14.26
C ALA A 103 -6.62 -4.77 12.86
N LEU A 104 -7.19 -5.35 11.79
CA LEU A 104 -6.95 -4.93 10.41
C LEU A 104 -7.67 -3.64 10.02
N LEU A 105 -8.91 -3.47 10.48
CA LEU A 105 -9.77 -2.31 10.14
C LEU A 105 -9.43 -1.04 10.92
N SER A 106 -8.84 -1.18 12.11
CA SER A 106 -8.53 -0.06 13.02
C SER A 106 -7.20 0.65 12.72
N ARG A 107 -6.60 0.41 11.54
CA ARG A 107 -5.32 0.96 11.10
C ARG A 107 -5.44 2.27 10.34
#